data_AF-A0A5D3DHT8-F1
#
_entry.id   AF-A0A5D3DHT8-F1
#
_cell.length_a   1.000
_cell.length_b   1.000
_cell.length_c   1.000
_cell.angle_alpha   90.00
_cell.angle_beta   90.00
_cell.angle_gamma   90.00
#
_symmetry.space_group_name_H-M   'P 1'
#
loop_
_entity.id
_entity.type
_entity.pdbx_description
1 polymer ?
#
loop_
_entity_poly.entity_id
_entity_poly.type
_entity_poly.pdbx_seq_one_letter_code
_entity_poly.pdbx_strand_id
1 'polypeptide(L)'
;MWKLKLNMILVIVDLRFALMKEFPPFPTQNASQSVRDAYNRWTKANDKARVYILGSMSDILSKKHEIMVIACQIMDSLREMFGQSSIQIKQEAIKYVYNTRMKEGQSVKERVLDMIVHFNVAERSIS
;
A
#
# COMPACT_ATOMS: atom_id res chain seq x y z
N MET A 1 2.78 -1.87 -8.09
CA MET A 1 3.66 -3.04 -7.95
C MET A 1 4.12 -3.22 -6.50
N TRP A 2 4.12 -2.15 -5.69
CA TRP A 2 4.65 -2.13 -4.33
C TRP A 2 3.86 -3.03 -3.37
N LYS A 3 2.52 -3.03 -3.48
CA LYS A 3 1.62 -3.79 -2.59
C LYS A 3 1.79 -5.30 -2.75
N LEU A 4 1.95 -5.78 -3.99
CA LEU A 4 2.18 -7.20 -4.26
C LEU A 4 3.54 -7.68 -3.72
N LYS A 5 4.61 -6.90 -3.92
CA LYS A 5 5.95 -7.22 -3.40
C LYS A 5 5.97 -7.28 -1.88
N LEU A 6 5.36 -6.29 -1.21
CA LEU A 6 5.24 -6.25 0.24
C LEU A 6 4.43 -7.46 0.75
N ASN A 7 3.28 -7.73 0.13
CA ASN A 7 2.41 -8.84 0.51
C ASN A 7 3.10 -10.21 0.34
N MET A 8 3.94 -10.40 -0.69
CA MET A 8 4.71 -11.63 -0.87
C MET A 8 5.73 -11.82 0.25
N ILE A 9 6.49 -10.78 0.58
CA ILE A 9 7.46 -10.84 1.68
C ILE A 9 6.75 -11.24 2.97
N LEU A 10 5.63 -10.57 3.30
CA LEU A 10 4.87 -10.81 4.52
C LEU A 10 4.21 -12.20 4.60
N VAL A 11 3.85 -12.80 3.46
CA VAL A 11 3.39 -14.19 3.39
C VAL A 11 4.53 -15.16 3.68
N ILE A 12 5.69 -14.96 3.04
CA ILE A 12 6.85 -15.84 3.19
C ILE A 12 7.31 -15.88 4.65
N VAL A 13 7.22 -14.75 5.36
CA VAL A 13 7.65 -14.67 6.77
C VAL A 13 6.54 -14.98 7.79
N ASP A 14 5.36 -15.40 7.34
CA ASP A 14 4.17 -15.73 8.16
C ASP A 14 3.75 -14.60 9.12
N LEU A 15 3.75 -13.36 8.64
CA LEU A 15 3.42 -12.17 9.44
C LEU A 15 2.10 -11.51 9.09
N ARG A 16 1.32 -12.09 8.16
CA ARG A 16 0.01 -11.53 7.75
C ARG A 16 -0.95 -11.34 8.93
N PHE A 17 -0.90 -12.21 9.94
CA PHE A 17 -1.79 -12.10 11.09
C PHE A 17 -1.56 -10.82 11.91
N ALA A 18 -0.33 -10.29 11.95
CA ALA A 18 -0.02 -9.04 12.63
C ALA A 18 -0.64 -7.80 11.93
N LEU A 19 -1.11 -7.97 10.69
CA LEU A 19 -1.73 -6.93 9.88
C LEU A 19 -3.26 -7.00 9.87
N MET A 20 -3.82 -8.17 10.19
CA MET A 20 -5.26 -8.41 10.16
C MET A 20 -5.90 -8.43 11.55
N LYS A 21 -5.13 -8.73 12.60
CA LYS A 21 -5.66 -8.84 13.95
C LYS A 21 -5.65 -7.47 14.63
N GLU A 22 -6.80 -7.08 15.20
CA GLU A 22 -6.90 -5.90 16.07
C GLU A 22 -5.81 -5.94 17.15
N PHE A 23 -5.33 -4.76 17.54
CA PHE A 23 -4.36 -4.59 18.60
C PHE A 23 -4.86 -5.33 19.85
N PRO A 24 -4.16 -6.38 20.33
CA PRO A 24 -4.63 -7.13 21.47
C PRO A 24 -4.66 -6.21 22.70
N PRO A 25 -5.71 -6.29 23.54
CA PRO A 25 -5.77 -5.49 24.74
C PRO A 25 -4.58 -5.82 25.64
N PHE A 26 -4.06 -4.79 26.30
CA PHE A 26 -2.95 -4.98 27.23
C PHE A 26 -3.37 -5.96 28.33
N PRO A 27 -2.59 -7.02 28.60
CA PRO A 27 -2.96 -8.01 29.60
C PRO A 27 -3.00 -7.38 31.00
N THR A 28 -4.11 -7.58 31.71
CA THR A 28 -4.24 -7.16 33.12
C THR A 28 -3.32 -7.97 34.02
N GLN A 29 -3.07 -7.49 35.25
CA GLN A 29 -2.19 -8.19 36.19
C GLN A 29 -2.66 -9.61 36.54
N ASN A 30 -3.97 -9.87 36.46
CA ASN A 30 -4.58 -11.19 36.72
C ASN A 30 -4.82 -12.01 35.44
N ALA A 31 -4.34 -11.53 34.28
CA ALA A 31 -4.50 -12.26 33.02
C ALA A 31 -3.80 -13.62 33.06
N SER A 32 -4.46 -14.63 32.50
CA SER A 32 -3.89 -15.98 32.37
C SER A 32 -2.60 -15.96 31.55
N GLN A 33 -1.76 -16.97 31.76
CA GLN A 33 -0.51 -17.12 31.00
C GLN A 33 -0.77 -17.17 29.48
N SER A 34 -1.84 -17.84 29.04
CA SER A 34 -2.22 -17.93 27.64
C SER A 34 -2.51 -16.57 27.00
N VAL A 35 -3.14 -15.63 27.74
CA VAL A 35 -3.41 -14.27 27.26
C VAL A 35 -2.11 -13.48 27.12
N ARG A 36 -1.21 -13.60 28.10
CA ARG A 36 0.11 -12.95 28.08
C ARG A 36 0.97 -13.48 26.92
N ASP A 37 0.96 -14.79 26.70
CA ASP A 37 1.72 -15.42 25.61
C ASP A 37 1.18 -15.00 24.23
N ALA A 38 -0.14 -14.92 24.08
CA ALA A 38 -0.77 -14.44 22.86
C ALA A 38 -0.42 -12.98 22.56
N TYR A 39 -0.45 -12.10 23.58
CA TYR A 39 -0.02 -10.71 23.46
C TYR A 39 1.45 -10.62 23.04
N ASN A 40 2.35 -11.30 23.75
CA ASN A 40 3.78 -11.30 23.45
C ASN A 40 4.08 -11.83 22.04
N ARG A 41 3.40 -12.89 21.62
CA ARG A 41 3.51 -13.44 20.26
C ARG A 41 3.08 -12.42 19.21
N TRP A 42 1.98 -11.71 19.45
CA TRP A 42 1.50 -10.66 18.55
C TRP A 42 2.47 -9.48 18.48
N THR A 43 2.97 -8.98 19.62
CA THR A 43 3.92 -7.86 19.66
C THR A 43 5.19 -8.17 18.88
N LYS A 44 5.78 -9.36 19.07
CA LYS A 44 6.96 -9.79 18.31
C LYS A 44 6.72 -9.83 16.80
N ALA A 45 5.54 -10.31 16.39
CA ALA A 45 5.18 -10.37 14.98
C ALA A 45 4.93 -8.97 14.40
N ASN A 46 4.28 -8.09 15.15
CA ASN A 46 4.09 -6.69 14.78
C ASN A 46 5.43 -5.98 14.57
N ASP A 47 6.36 -6.08 15.53
CA ASP A 47 7.67 -5.44 15.43
C ASP A 47 8.47 -5.95 14.23
N LYS A 48 8.46 -7.28 14.00
CA LYS A 48 9.08 -7.87 12.82
C LYS A 48 8.45 -7.36 11.53
N ALA A 49 7.12 -7.29 11.47
CA ALA A 49 6.41 -6.78 10.29
C ALA A 49 6.75 -5.30 10.04
N ARG A 50 6.83 -4.46 11.07
CA ARG A 50 7.25 -3.06 10.96
C ARG A 50 8.61 -2.92 10.33
N VAL A 51 9.59 -3.69 10.79
CA VAL A 51 10.97 -3.66 10.24
C VAL A 51 10.97 -4.02 8.75
N TYR A 52 10.27 -5.08 8.35
CA TYR A 52 10.19 -5.44 6.93
C TYR A 52 9.50 -4.38 6.09
N ILE A 53 8.39 -3.81 6.60
CA ILE A 53 7.64 -2.79 5.89
C ILE A 53 8.49 -1.54 5.72
N LEU A 54 9.06 -0.99 6.80
CA LEU A 54 9.91 0.21 6.77
C LEU A 54 11.18 0.00 5.95
N GLY A 55 11.84 -1.15 6.09
CA GLY A 55 13.05 -1.50 5.33
C GLY A 55 12.81 -1.73 3.83
N SER A 56 11.55 -1.92 3.42
CA SER A 56 11.19 -2.03 1.99
C SER A 56 10.88 -0.69 1.32
N MET A 57 10.86 0.42 2.08
CA MET A 57 10.55 1.76 1.60
C MET A 57 11.81 2.57 1.30
N SER A 58 11.65 3.73 0.65
CA SER A 58 12.69 4.75 0.62
C SER A 58 12.88 5.39 1.99
N ASP A 59 14.07 5.93 2.25
CA ASP A 59 14.43 6.54 3.54
C ASP A 59 13.46 7.66 3.96
N ILE A 60 13.05 8.50 3.01
CA ILE A 60 12.09 9.60 3.24
C ILE A 60 10.74 9.03 3.72
N LEU A 61 10.26 7.99 3.05
CA LEU A 61 8.96 7.40 3.35
C LEU A 61 9.01 6.59 4.65
N SER A 62 10.10 5.86 4.88
CA SER A 62 10.36 5.13 6.13
C SER A 62 10.37 6.07 7.33
N LYS A 63 11.12 7.18 7.26
CA LYS A 63 11.19 8.19 8.32
C LYS A 63 9.82 8.82 8.64
N LYS A 64 8.98 9.04 7.62
CA LYS A 64 7.61 9.55 7.83
C LYS A 64 6.72 8.59 8.64
N HIS A 65 6.96 7.28 8.55
CA HIS A 65 6.13 6.24 9.18
C HIS A 65 6.80 5.58 10.40
N GLU A 66 8.02 5.99 10.76
CA GLU A 66 8.80 5.40 11.86
C GLU A 66 8.07 5.47 13.21
N ILE A 67 7.35 6.57 13.46
CA ILE A 67 6.59 6.82 14.70
C ILE A 67 5.37 5.90 14.86
N MET A 68 4.92 5.23 13.80
CA MET A 68 3.76 4.35 13.86
C MET A 68 4.14 3.02 14.52
N VAL A 69 3.50 2.73 15.65
CA VAL A 69 3.82 1.57 16.51
C VAL A 69 3.18 0.27 15.99
N ILE A 70 2.17 0.37 15.11
CA ILE A 70 1.46 -0.80 14.60
C ILE A 70 1.69 -0.95 13.09
N ALA A 71 2.12 -2.13 12.66
CA ALA A 71 2.39 -2.44 11.25
C ALA A 71 1.15 -2.23 10.34
N CYS A 72 -0.07 -2.50 10.85
CA CYS A 72 -1.30 -2.26 10.10
C CYS A 72 -1.53 -0.77 9.82
N GLN A 73 -1.21 0.13 10.76
CA GLN A 73 -1.35 1.57 10.57
C GLN A 73 -0.42 2.08 9.47
N ILE A 74 0.81 1.57 9.43
CA ILE A 74 1.75 1.87 8.34
C ILE A 74 1.13 1.42 7.01
N MET A 75 0.60 0.20 6.97
CA MET A 75 -0.01 -0.35 5.76
C MET A 75 -1.24 0.41 5.28
N ASP A 76 -2.09 0.84 6.21
CA ASP A 76 -3.27 1.64 5.93
C ASP A 76 -2.87 3.01 5.38
N SER A 77 -1.85 3.65 5.96
CA SER A 77 -1.33 4.93 5.47
C SER A 77 -0.74 4.81 4.06
N LEU A 78 0.02 3.74 3.78
CA LEU A 78 0.50 3.47 2.42
C LEU A 78 -0.65 3.23 1.44
N ARG A 79 -1.67 2.47 1.86
CA ARG A 79 -2.87 2.23 1.03
C ARG A 79 -3.57 3.54 0.70
N GLU A 80 -3.68 4.45 1.66
CA GLU A 80 -4.27 5.76 1.45
C GLU A 80 -3.42 6.61 0.50
N MET A 81 -2.12 6.75 0.77
CA MET A 81 -1.20 7.55 -0.05
C MET A 81 -1.18 7.08 -1.50
N PHE A 82 -0.90 5.80 -1.73
CA PHE A 82 -0.81 5.26 -3.09
C PHE A 82 -2.18 5.02 -3.72
N GLY A 83 -3.22 4.77 -2.92
CA GLY A 83 -4.59 4.65 -3.39
C GLY A 83 -5.10 5.97 -3.96
N GLN A 84 -4.91 7.08 -3.24
CA GLN A 84 -5.27 8.41 -3.74
C GLN A 84 -4.51 8.76 -5.01
N SER A 85 -3.20 8.52 -5.05
CA SER A 85 -2.42 8.73 -6.28
C SER A 85 -2.93 7.89 -7.45
N SER A 86 -3.31 6.62 -7.23
CA SER A 86 -3.87 5.78 -8.29
C SER A 86 -5.21 6.29 -8.82
N ILE A 87 -6.07 6.83 -7.94
CA ILE A 87 -7.35 7.41 -8.32
C ILE A 87 -7.13 8.69 -9.13
N GLN A 88 -6.21 9.56 -8.70
CA GLN A 88 -5.89 10.80 -9.40
C GLN A 88 -5.35 10.53 -10.81
N ILE A 89 -4.41 9.59 -10.97
CA ILE A 89 -3.87 9.20 -12.29
C ILE A 89 -4.99 8.71 -13.22
N LYS A 90 -5.94 7.91 -12.71
CA LYS A 90 -7.09 7.46 -13.51
C LYS A 90 -7.98 8.62 -13.94
N GLN A 91 -8.27 9.54 -13.01
CA GLN A 91 -9.09 10.72 -13.30
C GLN A 91 -8.41 11.61 -14.34
N GLU A 92 -7.09 11.79 -14.28
CA GLU A 92 -6.33 12.54 -15.28
C GLU A 92 -6.35 11.87 -16.64
N ALA A 93 -6.17 10.55 -16.72
CA ALA A 93 -6.25 9.83 -17.99
C ALA A 93 -7.64 9.95 -18.63
N ILE A 94 -8.72 9.79 -17.84
CA ILE A 94 -10.10 9.99 -18.32
C ILE A 94 -10.31 11.43 -18.78
N LYS A 95 -9.86 12.40 -17.99
CA LYS A 95 -9.96 13.83 -18.31
C LYS A 95 -9.23 14.16 -19.61
N TYR A 96 -8.05 13.60 -19.84
CA TYR A 96 -7.29 13.76 -21.07
C TYR A 96 -8.06 13.19 -22.26
N VAL A 97 -8.54 11.96 -22.18
CA VAL A 97 -9.27 11.32 -23.28
C VAL A 97 -10.55 12.08 -23.61
N TYR A 98 -11.31 12.52 -22.59
CA TYR A 98 -12.58 13.22 -22.76
C TYR A 98 -12.41 14.64 -23.30
N ASN A 99 -11.44 15.41 -22.81
CA ASN A 99 -11.32 16.83 -23.14
C ASN A 99 -10.41 17.09 -24.35
N THR A 100 -9.52 16.17 -24.73
CA THR A 100 -8.62 16.37 -25.85
C THR A 100 -9.30 16.03 -27.17
N ARG A 101 -9.65 17.08 -27.94
CA ARG A 101 -10.06 16.95 -29.34
C ARG A 101 -8.85 16.65 -30.22
N MET A 102 -9.07 15.92 -31.31
CA MET A 102 -8.04 15.74 -32.34
C MET A 102 -7.68 17.10 -32.93
N LYS A 103 -6.38 17.34 -33.14
CA LYS A 103 -5.92 18.53 -33.87
C LYS A 103 -6.24 18.37 -35.35
N GLU A 104 -6.46 19.47 -36.04
CA GLU A 104 -6.66 19.46 -37.49
C GLU A 104 -5.42 18.88 -38.18
N GLY A 105 -5.62 17.91 -39.08
CA GLY A 105 -4.54 17.15 -39.72
C GLY A 105 -3.90 16.03 -38.89
N GLN A 106 -4.29 15.85 -37.61
CA GLN A 106 -3.78 14.73 -36.80
C GLN A 106 -4.31 13.40 -37.31
N SER A 107 -3.44 12.39 -37.46
CA SER A 107 -3.91 11.07 -37.87
C SER A 107 -4.70 10.39 -36.75
N VAL A 108 -5.73 9.63 -37.15
CA VAL A 108 -6.51 8.81 -36.20
C VAL A 108 -5.61 7.80 -35.47
N LYS A 109 -4.63 7.24 -36.17
CA LYS A 109 -3.67 6.28 -35.59
C LYS A 109 -2.84 6.90 -34.48
N GLU A 110 -2.28 8.09 -34.69
CA GLU A 110 -1.54 8.81 -33.64
C GLU A 110 -2.44 9.13 -32.44
N ARG A 111 -3.68 9.56 -32.70
CA ARG A 111 -4.63 9.84 -31.61
C ARG A 111 -4.90 8.60 -30.77
N VAL A 112 -5.13 7.45 -31.40
CA VAL A 112 -5.38 6.18 -30.71
C VAL A 112 -4.16 5.75 -29.90
N LEU A 113 -2.94 5.91 -30.44
CA LEU A 113 -1.71 5.60 -29.71
C LEU A 113 -1.56 6.47 -28.44
N ASP A 114 -1.82 7.77 -28.52
CA ASP A 114 -1.78 8.67 -27.36
C ASP A 114 -2.79 8.26 -26.27
N MET A 115 -4.01 7.85 -26.68
CA MET A 115 -5.01 7.33 -25.75
C MET A 115 -4.54 6.04 -25.07
N ILE A 116 -3.97 5.10 -25.84
CA ILE A 116 -3.43 3.84 -25.32
C ILE A 116 -2.34 4.12 -24.29
N VAL A 117 -1.44 5.07 -24.54
CA VAL A 117 -0.39 5.44 -23.57
C VAL A 117 -1.00 5.93 -22.26
N HIS A 118 -1.99 6.83 -22.30
CA HIS A 118 -2.66 7.34 -21.11
C HIS A 118 -3.39 6.24 -20.33
N PHE A 119 -4.08 5.33 -21.05
CA PHE A 119 -4.74 4.20 -20.42
C PHE A 119 -3.74 3.20 -19.80
N ASN A 120 -2.62 2.93 -20.46
CA ASN A 120 -1.57 2.05 -19.93
C ASN A 120 -0.95 2.61 -18.65
N VAL A 121 -0.76 3.93 -18.56
CA VAL A 121 -0.29 4.61 -17.34
C VAL A 121 -1.32 4.46 -16.22
N ALA A 122 -2.59 4.69 -16.52
CA ALA A 122 -3.68 4.52 -15.56
C ALA A 122 -3.85 3.07 -15.09
N GLU A 123 -3.74 2.09 -15.98
CA GLU A 123 -3.81 0.66 -15.66
C GLU A 123 -2.67 0.24 -14.72
N ARG A 124 -1.44 0.66 -14.99
CA ARG A 124 -0.26 0.31 -14.17
C ARG A 124 -0.29 0.86 -12.75
N SER A 125 -1.11 1.88 -12.49
CA SER A 125 -1.33 2.42 -11.14
C SER A 125 -2.10 1.47 -10.20
N ILE A 126 -2.70 0.39 -10.73
CA ILE A 126 -3.53 -0.59 -10.00
C ILE A 126 -2.71 -1.71 -9.35
N SER A 127 -1.59 -2.10 -9.98
CA SER A 127 -0.67 -3.13 -9.47
C SER A 127 0.08 -2.61 -8.26
#